data_AF-A0A2E8V7Y0-F1
#
_entry.id   AF-A0A2E8V7Y0-F1
#
_cell.length_a   1.000
_cell.length_b   1.000
_cell.length_c   1.000
_cell.angle_alpha   90.00
_cell.angle_beta   90.00
_cell.angle_gamma   90.00
#
_symmetry.space_group_name_H-M   'P 1'
#
loop_
_entity.id
_entity.type
_entity.pdbx_description
1 polymer ?
#
loop_
_entity_poly.entity_id
_entity_poly.type
_entity_poly.pdbx_seq_one_letter_code
_entity_poly.pdbx_strand_id
1 'polypeptide(L)'
;MLTFKLKTYISLILFLSYISIIFFANWSINKWGIVSIGLGLSAPAGVYFAGLAFSIRDGLHESSNKIWVSIAILIGALLSFLLEGGERIALASGIAFLLSEFIDFAIYTPLRAKGKITALFFSNIVGLIADSVIFLYIAFESLKFIEGQIIAKAYMTGIVLLIMIAFRFSKNYIPKNSN
;
A
#
# COMPACT_ATOMS: atom_id res chain seq x y z
N MET A 1 16.66 -16.49 -20.51
CA MET A 1 15.85 -17.44 -19.70
C MET A 1 15.96 -17.18 -18.19
N LEU A 2 17.15 -16.98 -17.63
CA LEU A 2 17.36 -16.73 -16.19
C LEU A 2 16.70 -15.42 -15.70
N THR A 3 16.82 -14.35 -16.48
CA THR A 3 16.22 -13.03 -16.21
C THR A 3 14.69 -13.04 -16.19
N PHE A 4 14.09 -13.84 -17.07
CA PHE A 4 12.63 -14.04 -17.11
C PHE A 4 12.13 -14.77 -15.86
N LYS A 5 12.78 -15.88 -15.48
CA LYS A 5 12.44 -16.63 -14.25
C LYS A 5 12.58 -15.74 -13.01
N LEU A 6 13.66 -14.96 -12.91
CA LEU A 6 13.88 -14.04 -11.79
C LEU A 6 12.76 -12.99 -11.67
N LYS A 7 12.34 -12.39 -12.79
CA LYS A 7 11.24 -11.40 -12.80
C LYS A 7 9.90 -12.02 -12.37
N THR A 8 9.63 -13.27 -12.77
CA THR A 8 8.45 -14.01 -12.32
C THR A 8 8.50 -14.28 -10.82
N TYR A 9 9.64 -14.72 -10.28
CA TYR A 9 9.78 -14.95 -8.83
C TYR A 9 9.58 -13.66 -8.03
N ILE A 10 10.15 -12.54 -8.47
CA ILE A 10 9.94 -11.23 -7.82
C ILE A 10 8.45 -10.87 -7.81
N SER A 11 7.77 -11.07 -8.94
CA SER A 11 6.34 -10.78 -9.04
C SER A 11 5.50 -11.66 -8.12
N LEU A 12 5.82 -12.95 -8.01
CA LEU A 12 5.15 -13.86 -7.08
C LEU A 12 5.39 -13.46 -5.62
N ILE A 13 6.62 -13.11 -5.26
CA ILE A 13 6.96 -12.65 -3.90
C ILE A 13 6.20 -11.38 -3.55
N LEU A 14 6.15 -10.41 -4.46
CA LEU A 14 5.44 -9.15 -4.25
C LEU A 14 3.93 -9.37 -4.21
N PHE A 15 3.39 -10.24 -5.06
CA PHE A 15 1.98 -10.62 -5.02
C PHE A 15 1.62 -11.25 -3.67
N LEU A 16 2.38 -12.24 -3.22
CA LEU A 16 2.15 -12.90 -1.93
C LEU A 16 2.32 -11.92 -0.76
N SER A 17 3.34 -11.06 -0.82
CA SER A 17 3.59 -10.02 0.19
C SER A 17 2.43 -9.02 0.26
N TYR A 18 1.87 -8.64 -0.89
CA TYR A 18 0.70 -7.78 -0.96
C TYR A 18 -0.53 -8.45 -0.33
N ILE A 19 -0.80 -9.73 -0.64
CA ILE A 19 -1.91 -10.45 0.01
C ILE A 19 -1.67 -10.61 1.52
N SER A 20 -0.44 -10.91 1.94
CA SER A 20 -0.09 -11.03 3.36
C SER A 20 -0.21 -9.71 4.12
N ILE A 21 0.17 -8.57 3.53
CA ILE A 21 0.06 -7.26 4.21
C ILE A 21 -1.40 -6.91 4.51
N ILE A 22 -2.32 -7.29 3.63
CA ILE A 22 -3.77 -7.08 3.80
C ILE A 22 -4.30 -7.97 4.92
N PHE A 23 -3.86 -9.23 4.98
CA PHE A 23 -4.18 -10.10 6.10
C PHE A 23 -3.75 -9.47 7.42
N PHE A 24 -2.51 -8.99 7.52
CA PHE A 24 -2.00 -8.35 8.73
C PHE A 24 -2.71 -7.03 9.07
N ALA A 25 -3.12 -6.25 8.06
CA ALA A 25 -3.90 -5.04 8.26
C ALA A 25 -5.21 -5.34 9.02
N ASN A 26 -6.02 -6.27 8.51
CA ASN A 26 -7.32 -6.59 9.12
C ASN A 26 -7.15 -7.37 10.43
N TRP A 27 -6.20 -8.30 10.48
CA TRP A 27 -5.90 -9.05 11.71
C TRP A 27 -5.47 -8.12 12.86
N SER A 28 -4.63 -7.12 12.58
CA SER A 28 -4.15 -6.20 13.62
C SER A 28 -5.25 -5.27 14.13
N ILE A 29 -6.18 -4.85 13.28
CA ILE A 29 -7.39 -4.12 13.70
C ILE A 29 -8.19 -4.96 14.70
N ASN A 30 -8.45 -6.23 14.38
CA ASN A 30 -9.19 -7.13 15.28
C ASN A 30 -8.43 -7.43 16.58
N LYS A 31 -7.09 -7.53 16.51
CA LYS A 31 -6.26 -7.89 17.66
C LYS A 31 -6.00 -6.73 18.63
N TRP A 32 -5.77 -5.53 18.10
CA TRP A 32 -5.30 -4.38 18.88
C TRP A 32 -6.23 -3.16 18.82
N GLY A 33 -7.20 -3.14 17.90
CA GLY A 33 -8.14 -2.02 17.75
C GLY A 33 -7.42 -0.73 17.41
N ILE A 34 -7.56 0.27 18.28
CA ILE A 34 -6.96 1.60 18.12
C ILE A 34 -5.65 1.65 18.92
N VAL A 35 -4.57 2.08 18.26
CA VAL A 35 -3.24 2.22 18.85
C VAL A 35 -2.76 3.67 18.73
N SER A 36 -1.85 4.07 19.62
CA SER A 36 -1.13 5.33 19.47
C SER A 36 -0.14 5.23 18.32
N ILE A 37 -0.09 6.27 17.48
CA ILE A 37 0.85 6.36 16.35
C ILE A 37 1.98 7.37 16.61
N GLY A 38 2.07 7.86 17.86
CA GLY A 38 2.92 8.97 18.25
C GLY A 38 2.24 10.33 18.02
N LEU A 39 2.95 11.42 18.36
CA LEU A 39 2.46 12.81 18.19
C LEU A 39 1.12 13.13 18.90
N GLY A 40 0.73 12.34 19.90
CA GLY A 40 -0.58 12.47 20.55
C GLY A 40 -1.76 11.99 19.69
N LEU A 41 -1.49 11.31 18.57
CA LEU A 41 -2.48 10.79 17.65
C LEU A 41 -2.69 9.29 17.83
N SER A 42 -3.88 8.83 17.46
CA SER A 42 -4.24 7.41 17.45
C SER A 42 -4.87 7.04 16.11
N ALA A 43 -4.77 5.76 15.75
CA ALA A 43 -5.36 5.21 14.54
C ALA A 43 -5.64 3.71 14.71
N PRO A 44 -6.49 3.10 13.86
CA PRO A 44 -6.63 1.64 13.81
C PRO A 44 -5.27 0.96 13.57
N ALA A 45 -4.96 -0.13 14.27
CA ALA A 45 -3.64 -0.74 14.21
C ALA A 45 -3.20 -1.20 12.80
N GLY A 46 -4.17 -1.47 11.93
CA GLY A 46 -3.95 -1.86 10.53
C GLY A 46 -3.36 -0.77 9.63
N VAL A 47 -3.33 0.49 10.06
CA VAL A 47 -2.95 1.62 9.18
C VAL A 47 -1.54 1.54 8.62
N TYR A 48 -0.58 0.99 9.37
CA TYR A 48 0.79 0.84 8.87
C TYR A 48 0.86 -0.21 7.75
N PHE A 49 0.13 -1.32 7.90
CA PHE A 49 0.05 -2.35 6.88
C PHE A 49 -0.66 -1.84 5.62
N ALA A 50 -1.76 -1.09 5.79
CA ALA A 50 -2.45 -0.42 4.69
C ALA A 50 -1.54 0.59 3.96
N GLY A 51 -0.75 1.38 4.69
CA GLY A 51 0.20 2.32 4.08
C GLY A 51 1.30 1.62 3.26
N LEU A 52 1.78 0.47 3.71
CA LEU A 52 2.74 -0.35 2.95
C LEU A 52 2.10 -1.00 1.71
N ALA A 53 0.81 -1.32 1.74
CA ALA A 53 0.12 -2.01 0.65
C ALA A 53 0.27 -1.24 -0.68
N PHE A 54 0.04 0.07 -0.69
CA PHE A 54 0.22 0.93 -1.86
C PHE A 54 1.61 0.78 -2.49
N SER A 55 2.66 0.88 -1.67
CA SER A 55 4.04 0.77 -2.14
C SER A 55 4.40 -0.64 -2.64
N ILE A 56 3.88 -1.70 -2.00
CA ILE A 56 4.07 -3.09 -2.45
C ILE A 56 3.34 -3.31 -3.78
N ARG A 57 2.12 -2.78 -3.95
CA ARG A 57 1.36 -2.82 -5.20
C ARG A 57 2.13 -2.14 -6.33
N ASP A 58 2.72 -0.98 -6.08
CA ASP A 58 3.56 -0.30 -7.08
C ASP A 58 4.77 -1.16 -7.48
N GLY A 59 5.42 -1.78 -6.50
CA GLY A 59 6.48 -2.77 -6.75
C GLY A 59 6.00 -3.93 -7.63
N LEU A 60 4.82 -4.50 -7.32
CA LEU A 60 4.21 -5.56 -8.11
C LEU A 60 3.96 -5.09 -9.55
N HIS A 61 3.48 -3.86 -9.75
CA HIS A 61 3.29 -3.31 -11.09
C HIS A 61 4.61 -3.18 -11.86
N GLU A 62 5.69 -2.82 -11.18
CA GLU A 62 7.02 -2.73 -11.79
C GLU A 62 7.60 -4.08 -12.19
N SER A 63 7.35 -5.13 -11.41
CA SER A 63 7.84 -6.48 -11.70
C SER A 63 6.92 -7.27 -12.65
N SER A 64 5.64 -6.90 -12.76
CA SER A 64 4.62 -7.65 -13.50
C SER A 64 3.90 -6.79 -14.57
N ASN A 65 2.56 -6.72 -14.53
CA ASN A 65 1.69 -5.97 -15.42
C ASN A 65 0.35 -5.61 -14.74
N LYS A 66 -0.50 -4.86 -15.45
CA LYS A 66 -1.78 -4.36 -14.94
C LYS A 66 -2.75 -5.47 -14.51
N ILE A 67 -2.74 -6.62 -15.20
CA ILE A 67 -3.65 -7.74 -14.89
C ILE A 67 -3.31 -8.33 -13.52
N TRP A 68 -2.01 -8.53 -13.23
CA TRP A 68 -1.55 -9.02 -11.93
C TRP A 68 -1.96 -8.08 -10.79
N VAL A 69 -1.79 -6.77 -11.00
CA VAL A 69 -2.19 -5.75 -10.02
C VAL A 69 -3.70 -5.75 -9.81
N SER A 70 -4.50 -5.73 -10.88
CA SER A 70 -5.97 -5.77 -10.75
C SER A 70 -6.46 -7.02 -10.04
N ILE A 71 -5.90 -8.20 -10.35
CA ILE A 71 -6.24 -9.46 -9.67
C ILE A 71 -5.85 -9.38 -8.18
N ALA A 72 -4.66 -8.87 -7.87
CA ALA A 72 -4.20 -8.72 -6.49
C ALA A 72 -5.12 -7.78 -5.69
N ILE A 73 -5.55 -6.66 -6.28
CA ILE A 73 -6.49 -5.72 -5.65
C ILE A 73 -7.83 -6.40 -5.40
N LEU A 74 -8.37 -7.13 -6.37
CA LEU A 74 -9.67 -7.82 -6.22
C LEU A 74 -9.62 -8.89 -5.13
N ILE A 75 -8.56 -9.72 -5.10
CA ILE A 75 -8.36 -10.72 -4.05
C ILE A 75 -8.16 -10.04 -2.70
N GLY A 76 -7.39 -8.96 -2.67
CA GLY A 76 -7.15 -8.16 -1.49
C GLY A 76 -8.41 -7.57 -0.88
N ALA A 77 -9.28 -6.98 -1.71
CA ALA A 77 -10.56 -6.42 -1.28
C ALA A 77 -11.49 -7.51 -0.72
N LEU A 78 -11.57 -8.66 -1.41
CA LEU A 78 -12.32 -9.81 -0.92
C LEU A 78 -11.78 -10.30 0.42
N LEU A 79 -10.45 -10.44 0.54
CA LEU A 79 -9.82 -10.86 1.79
C LEU A 79 -10.07 -9.86 2.91
N SER A 80 -9.98 -8.57 2.63
CA SER A 80 -10.23 -7.50 3.61
C SER A 80 -11.67 -7.53 4.11
N PHE A 81 -12.63 -7.82 3.23
CA PHE A 81 -14.03 -8.01 3.62
C PHE A 81 -14.23 -9.27 4.47
N LEU A 82 -13.60 -10.40 4.10
CA LEU A 82 -13.81 -11.69 4.78
C LEU A 82 -13.14 -11.81 6.15
N LEU A 83 -12.04 -11.09 6.38
CA LEU A 83 -11.27 -11.20 7.63
C LEU A 83 -11.81 -10.36 8.79
N GLU A 84 -12.65 -9.37 8.48
CA GLU A 84 -13.11 -8.40 9.46
C GLU A 84 -14.38 -8.89 10.16
N GLY A 85 -14.38 -8.89 11.50
CA GLY A 85 -15.41 -9.58 12.27
C GLY A 85 -16.79 -8.89 12.33
N GLY A 86 -16.87 -7.59 12.03
CA GLY A 86 -18.12 -6.83 12.08
C GLY A 86 -18.63 -6.45 10.69
N GLU A 87 -19.91 -6.72 10.39
CA GLU A 87 -20.50 -6.51 9.05
C GLU A 87 -20.19 -5.12 8.46
N ARG A 88 -20.34 -4.06 9.27
CA ARG A 88 -20.09 -2.69 8.86
C ARG A 88 -18.61 -2.39 8.63
N ILE A 89 -17.73 -2.86 9.52
CA ILE A 89 -16.27 -2.64 9.41
C ILE A 89 -15.74 -3.46 8.22
N ALA A 90 -16.25 -4.67 8.00
CA ALA A 90 -15.92 -5.50 6.86
C ALA A 90 -16.24 -4.82 5.52
N LEU A 91 -17.45 -4.27 5.39
CA LEU A 91 -17.84 -3.47 4.23
C LEU A 91 -16.93 -2.25 4.07
N ALA A 92 -16.63 -1.52 5.16
CA ALA A 92 -15.74 -0.38 5.13
C ALA A 92 -14.33 -0.74 4.67
N SER A 93 -13.72 -1.77 5.26
CA SER A 93 -12.38 -2.28 4.92
C SER A 93 -12.31 -2.70 3.45
N GLY A 94 -13.25 -3.53 3.00
CA GLY A 94 -13.30 -4.01 1.61
C GLY A 94 -13.49 -2.88 0.59
N ILE A 95 -14.44 -1.97 0.82
CA ILE A 95 -14.74 -0.86 -0.11
C ILE A 95 -13.61 0.17 -0.10
N ALA A 96 -13.11 0.57 1.07
CA ALA A 96 -12.03 1.53 1.19
C ALA A 96 -10.78 1.03 0.47
N PHE A 97 -10.37 -0.21 0.77
CA PHE A 97 -9.22 -0.84 0.12
C PHE A 97 -9.40 -0.95 -1.39
N LEU A 98 -10.54 -1.45 -1.86
CA LEU A 98 -10.81 -1.62 -3.30
C LEU A 98 -10.68 -0.29 -4.05
N LEU A 99 -11.36 0.74 -3.56
CA LEU A 99 -11.40 2.03 -4.24
C LEU A 99 -10.07 2.76 -4.11
N SER A 100 -9.46 2.79 -2.93
CA SER A 100 -8.20 3.49 -2.70
C SER A 100 -7.05 2.90 -3.52
N GLU A 101 -6.95 1.57 -3.58
CA GLU A 101 -5.93 0.88 -4.36
C GLU A 101 -6.12 1.07 -5.87
N PHE A 102 -7.36 1.07 -6.38
CA PHE A 102 -7.61 1.38 -7.78
C PHE A 102 -7.36 2.85 -8.13
N ILE A 103 -7.71 3.79 -7.24
CA ILE A 103 -7.43 5.23 -7.41
C ILE A 103 -5.93 5.45 -7.52
N ASP A 104 -5.17 4.92 -6.57
CA ASP A 104 -3.73 5.06 -6.56
C ASP A 104 -3.11 4.36 -7.77
N PHE A 105 -3.52 3.12 -8.10
CA PHE A 105 -3.08 2.44 -9.31
C PHE A 105 -3.33 3.25 -10.59
N ALA A 106 -4.47 3.92 -10.69
CA ALA A 106 -4.81 4.79 -11.82
C ALA A 106 -3.90 6.03 -11.92
N ILE A 107 -3.44 6.57 -10.79
CA ILE A 107 -2.50 7.70 -10.72
C ILE A 107 -1.07 7.26 -10.97
N TYR A 108 -0.64 6.15 -10.37
CA TYR A 108 0.70 5.59 -10.52
C TYR A 108 0.99 5.21 -11.98
N THR A 109 0.04 4.57 -12.65
CA THR A 109 0.21 4.00 -13.99
C THR A 109 0.72 4.97 -15.06
N PRO A 110 0.17 6.18 -15.23
CA PRO A 110 0.72 7.17 -16.16
C PRO A 110 1.96 7.88 -15.60
N LEU A 111 2.04 8.11 -14.28
CA LEU A 111 3.14 8.86 -13.68
C LEU A 111 4.47 8.09 -13.66
N ARG A 112 4.43 6.75 -13.62
CA ARG A 112 5.66 5.93 -13.59
C ARG A 112 6.59 6.19 -14.77
N ALA A 113 6.06 6.63 -15.92
CA ALA A 113 6.85 7.02 -17.08
C ALA A 113 7.70 8.29 -16.84
N LYS A 114 7.27 9.17 -15.92
CA LYS A 114 7.99 10.38 -15.50
C LYS A 114 8.99 10.12 -14.37
N GLY A 115 8.89 8.96 -13.70
CA GLY A 115 9.81 8.54 -12.66
C GLY A 115 9.09 7.80 -11.53
N LYS A 116 9.66 6.66 -11.10
CA LYS A 116 9.02 5.76 -10.12
C LYS A 116 8.86 6.38 -8.73
N ILE A 117 9.87 7.11 -8.27
CA ILE A 117 9.83 7.80 -6.96
C ILE A 117 8.71 8.85 -6.95
N THR A 118 8.64 9.66 -8.01
CA THR A 118 7.59 10.69 -8.18
C THR A 118 6.21 10.05 -8.28
N ALA A 119 6.07 8.97 -9.06
CA ALA A 119 4.82 8.24 -9.21
C ALA A 119 4.32 7.69 -7.87
N LEU A 120 5.18 6.97 -7.14
CA LEU A 120 4.87 6.41 -5.82
C LEU A 120 4.44 7.51 -4.85
N PHE A 121 5.21 8.60 -4.74
CA PHE A 121 4.88 9.69 -3.82
C PHE A 121 3.48 10.27 -4.06
N PHE A 122 3.18 10.67 -5.30
CA PHE A 122 1.90 11.31 -5.60
C PHE A 122 0.73 10.33 -5.55
N SER A 123 0.93 9.10 -6.04
CA SER A 123 -0.13 8.11 -6.07
C SER A 123 -0.49 7.63 -4.66
N ASN A 124 0.51 7.38 -3.81
CA ASN A 124 0.31 6.95 -2.42
C ASN A 124 -0.37 8.04 -1.60
N ILE A 125 -0.04 9.34 -1.80
CA ILE A 125 -0.74 10.44 -1.12
C ILE A 125 -2.24 10.42 -1.41
N VAL A 126 -2.63 10.25 -2.68
CA VAL A 126 -4.05 10.24 -3.02
C VAL A 126 -4.71 8.95 -2.53
N GLY A 127 -4.04 7.80 -2.67
CA GLY A 127 -4.49 6.50 -2.17
C GLY A 127 -4.76 6.52 -0.68
N LEU A 128 -3.78 6.92 0.14
CA LEU A 128 -3.90 6.91 1.60
C LEU A 128 -4.96 7.89 2.11
N ILE A 129 -5.18 9.02 1.44
CA ILE A 129 -6.26 9.96 1.80
C ILE A 129 -7.61 9.34 1.45
N ALA A 130 -7.77 8.82 0.23
CA ALA A 130 -9.01 8.17 -0.20
C ALA A 130 -9.38 7.00 0.73
N ASP A 131 -8.41 6.14 1.03
CA ASP A 131 -8.58 5.00 1.94
C ASP A 131 -9.05 5.45 3.32
N SER A 132 -8.37 6.44 3.90
CA SER A 132 -8.67 6.92 5.26
C SER A 132 -10.05 7.56 5.33
N VAL A 133 -10.44 8.36 4.32
CA VAL A 133 -11.75 9.01 4.26
C VAL A 133 -12.86 7.97 4.08
N ILE A 134 -12.73 7.08 3.10
CA ILE A 134 -13.76 6.08 2.77
C ILE A 134 -13.95 5.12 3.95
N PHE A 135 -12.85 4.60 4.51
CA PHE A 135 -12.91 3.67 5.63
C PHE A 135 -13.59 4.30 6.84
N LEU A 136 -13.13 5.47 7.28
CA LEU A 136 -13.65 6.11 8.48
C LEU A 136 -15.12 6.52 8.32
N TYR A 137 -15.48 7.06 7.15
CA TYR A 137 -16.85 7.46 6.86
C TYR A 137 -17.81 6.27 6.87
N ILE A 138 -17.45 5.16 6.22
CA ILE A 138 -18.31 3.96 6.18
C ILE A 138 -18.33 3.25 7.54
N ALA A 139 -17.18 3.08 8.20
CA ALA A 139 -17.07 2.32 9.45
C ALA A 139 -17.69 3.04 10.65
N PHE A 140 -17.53 4.37 10.73
CA PHE A 140 -17.83 5.13 11.96
C PHE A 140 -18.71 6.37 11.76
N GLU A 141 -19.12 6.70 10.53
CA GLU A 141 -19.85 7.95 10.20
C GLU A 141 -19.13 9.20 10.72
N SER A 142 -17.80 9.13 10.80
CA SER A 142 -16.97 10.14 11.44
C SER A 142 -15.58 10.11 10.84
N LEU A 143 -14.95 11.27 10.70
CA LEU A 143 -13.54 11.37 10.32
C LEU A 143 -12.61 11.45 11.54
N LYS A 144 -13.10 11.07 12.73
CA LYS A 144 -12.25 10.92 13.91
C LYS A 144 -11.11 9.95 13.58
N PHE A 145 -9.88 10.33 13.95
CA PHE A 145 -8.62 9.62 13.63
C PHE A 145 -8.10 9.79 12.19
N ILE A 146 -8.69 10.64 11.34
CA ILE A 146 -8.20 10.85 9.97
C ILE A 146 -6.72 11.29 9.93
N GLU A 147 -6.32 12.19 10.83
CA GLU A 147 -4.94 12.65 10.95
C GLU A 147 -3.99 11.51 11.29
N GLY A 148 -4.36 10.68 12.28
CA GLY A 148 -3.59 9.50 12.68
C GLY A 148 -3.45 8.49 11.54
N GLN A 149 -4.52 8.25 10.78
CA GLN A 149 -4.49 7.35 9.63
C GLN A 149 -3.56 7.86 8.52
N ILE A 150 -3.71 9.13 8.14
CA ILE A 150 -2.94 9.75 7.06
C ILE A 150 -1.45 9.75 7.43
N ILE A 151 -1.11 10.19 8.64
CA ILE A 151 0.27 10.30 9.12
C ILE A 151 0.91 8.91 9.23
N ALA A 152 0.22 7.94 9.81
CA ALA A 152 0.77 6.59 9.96
C ALA A 152 1.01 5.90 8.61
N LYS A 153 0.09 6.05 7.64
CA LYS A 153 0.30 5.55 6.26
C LYS A 153 1.46 6.27 5.57
N ALA A 154 1.55 7.60 5.75
CA ALA A 154 2.62 8.41 5.18
C ALA A 154 4.01 8.05 5.73
N TYR A 155 4.12 7.62 7.01
CA TYR A 155 5.39 7.08 7.52
C TYR A 155 5.88 5.91 6.70
N MET A 156 4.97 5.00 6.32
CA MET A 156 5.33 3.81 5.56
C MET A 156 5.73 4.16 4.13
N THR A 157 4.98 5.04 3.45
CA THR A 157 5.38 5.60 2.15
C THR A 157 6.75 6.29 2.25
N GLY A 158 6.99 7.07 3.31
CA GLY A 158 8.25 7.76 3.57
C GLY A 158 9.44 6.81 3.70
N ILE A 159 9.29 5.72 4.46
CA ILE A 159 10.32 4.68 4.61
C ILE A 159 10.66 4.07 3.23
N VAL A 160 9.65 3.73 2.43
CA VAL A 160 9.87 3.16 1.09
C VAL A 160 10.59 4.16 0.18
N LEU A 161 10.19 5.43 0.18
CA LEU A 161 10.84 6.49 -0.58
C LEU A 161 12.31 6.65 -0.18
N LEU A 162 12.61 6.67 1.12
CA LEU A 162 13.98 6.75 1.63
C LEU A 162 14.83 5.58 1.13
N ILE A 163 14.30 4.36 1.20
CA ILE A 163 14.97 3.15 0.69
C ILE A 163 15.25 3.30 -0.82
N MET A 164 14.26 3.69 -1.62
CA MET A 164 14.41 3.88 -3.06
C MET A 164 15.45 4.96 -3.42
N ILE A 165 15.45 6.06 -2.69
CA ILE A 165 16.40 7.17 -2.87
C ILE A 165 17.81 6.72 -2.52
N ALA A 166 18.01 6.04 -1.39
CA ALA A 166 19.29 5.50 -0.97
C ALA A 166 19.88 4.51 -2.00
N PHE A 167 19.05 3.59 -2.51
CA PHE A 167 19.46 2.67 -3.58
C PHE A 167 19.83 3.39 -4.89
N ARG A 168 19.12 4.46 -5.24
CA ARG A 168 19.43 5.27 -6.43
C ARG A 168 20.78 5.98 -6.28
N PHE A 169 21.06 6.54 -5.11
CA PHE A 169 22.36 7.16 -4.83
C PHE A 169 23.48 6.13 -4.87
N SER A 170 23.34 4.98 -4.22
CA SER A 170 24.36 3.92 -4.21
C SER A 170 24.77 3.47 -5.62
N LYS A 171 23.80 3.30 -6.54
CA LYS A 171 24.09 2.93 -7.94
C LYS A 171 24.86 3.98 -8.73
N ASN A 172 24.73 5.26 -8.37
CA ASN A 172 25.43 6.34 -9.04
C ASN A 172 26.90 6.47 -8.57
N TYR A 173 27.23 5.93 -7.39
CA TYR A 173 28.58 5.97 -6.81
C TYR A 173 29.45 4.76 -7.15
N ILE A 174 28.88 3.65 -7.64
CA ILE A 174 29.67 2.52 -8.14
C ILE A 174 30.22 2.93 -9.52
N PRO A 175 31.54 3.15 -9.68
CA PRO A 175 32.10 3.44 -10.99
C PRO A 175 31.75 2.29 -11.93
N LYS A 176 31.14 2.60 -13.07
CA LYS A 176 30.98 1.62 -14.15
C LYS A 176 32.39 1.23 -14.57
N ASN A 177 32.87 0.05 -14.17
CA ASN A 177 34.08 -0.52 -14.73
C ASN A 177 33.94 -0.49 -16.25
N SER A 178 34.83 0.27 -16.89
CA SER A 178 35.03 0.31 -18.33
C SER A 178 35.53 -1.06 -18.79
N ASN A 179 34.62 -1.90 -19.27
CA ASN A 179 34.93 -3.04 -20.12
C ASN A 179 34.38 -2.75 -21.51
#